data_AF-A0A6I1NT44-F1
#
_entry.id   AF-A0A6I1NT44-F1
#
_cell.length_a   1.000
_cell.length_b   1.000
_cell.length_c   1.000
_cell.angle_alpha   90.00
_cell.angle_beta   90.00
_cell.angle_gamma   90.00
#
_symmetry.space_group_name_H-M   'P 1'
#
loop_
_entity.id
_entity.type
_entity.pdbx_description
1 polymer ?
#
loop_
_entity_poly.entity_id
_entity_poly.type
_entity_poly.pdbx_seq_one_letter_code
_entity_poly.pdbx_strand_id
1 'polypeptide(L)'
;LRWLDLHNLIGIVTLTWALVVGVTGVISACADLIIAAWRNDTLTAMVAPYRDAPPLTRLAPATRLLDIARDVAPGMNPDFIAFPGTRFSSEHHYSVFMKGGTHLTSHLLTPVLIDASTLQVTAVGERPWYMDAMGMSQPLHFGDYGGMPMKILWATLDVLTIIVLGSGVYLWVV
;
A
#
# COMPACT_ATOMS: atom_id res chain seq x y z
N LEU A 1 4.18 -42.48 13.37
CA LEU A 1 4.37 -41.59 14.55
C LEU A 1 5.37 -40.49 14.23
N ARG A 2 6.70 -40.72 14.23
CA ARG A 2 7.71 -39.67 13.93
C ARG A 2 7.45 -38.80 12.68
N TRP A 3 7.01 -39.41 11.58
CA TRP A 3 6.71 -38.68 10.33
C TRP A 3 5.45 -37.79 10.45
N LEU A 4 4.42 -38.29 11.14
CA LEU A 4 3.19 -37.54 11.41
C LEU A 4 3.47 -36.36 12.37
N ASP A 5 4.31 -36.58 13.38
CA ASP A 5 4.68 -35.53 14.34
C ASP A 5 5.46 -34.40 13.66
N LEU A 6 6.39 -34.74 12.75
CA LEU A 6 7.12 -33.75 11.96
C LEU A 6 6.19 -32.99 10.99
N HIS A 7 5.28 -33.70 10.31
CA HIS A 7 4.27 -33.08 9.45
C HIS A 7 3.43 -32.06 10.22
N ASN A 8 2.94 -32.43 11.41
CA ASN A 8 2.12 -31.55 12.24
C ASN A 8 2.90 -30.31 12.72
N LEU A 9 4.16 -30.48 13.13
CA LEU A 9 5.01 -29.38 13.59
C LEU A 9 5.31 -28.38 12.46
N ILE A 10 5.74 -28.86 11.29
CA ILE A 10 5.99 -27.97 10.15
C ILE A 10 4.66 -27.36 9.69
N GLY A 11 3.60 -28.16 9.67
CA GLY A 11 2.25 -27.78 9.28
C GLY A 11 1.73 -26.57 10.05
N ILE A 12 1.84 -26.55 11.38
CA ILE A 12 1.33 -25.42 12.17
C ILE A 12 2.11 -24.12 11.93
N VAL A 13 3.43 -24.23 11.71
CA VAL A 13 4.30 -23.08 11.37
C VAL A 13 3.91 -22.52 9.99
N THR A 14 3.83 -23.39 8.98
CA THR A 14 3.46 -22.99 7.62
C THR A 14 2.02 -22.50 7.54
N LEU A 15 1.09 -23.04 8.34
CA LEU A 15 -0.30 -22.60 8.39
C LEU A 15 -0.43 -21.17 8.92
N THR A 16 0.30 -20.85 9.99
CA THR A 16 0.30 -19.49 10.55
C THR A 16 0.82 -18.48 9.53
N TRP A 17 1.92 -18.83 8.84
CA TRP A 17 2.44 -18.01 7.75
C TRP A 17 1.46 -17.88 6.57
N ALA A 18 0.88 -18.99 6.11
CA ALA A 18 -0.10 -19.01 5.03
C ALA A 18 -1.36 -18.19 5.35
N LEU A 19 -1.77 -18.15 6.63
CA LEU A 19 -2.87 -17.30 7.07
C LEU A 19 -2.54 -15.81 6.92
N VAL A 20 -1.33 -15.39 7.31
CA VAL A 20 -0.86 -14.01 7.12
C VAL A 20 -0.84 -13.65 5.64
N VAL A 21 -0.23 -14.50 4.81
CA VAL A 21 -0.16 -14.31 3.35
C VAL A 21 -1.57 -14.29 2.73
N GLY A 22 -2.46 -15.19 3.16
CA GLY A 22 -3.84 -15.25 2.67
C GLY A 22 -4.65 -14.01 3.01
N VAL A 23 -4.64 -13.57 4.27
CA VAL A 23 -5.37 -12.37 4.71
C VAL A 23 -4.85 -11.11 4.00
N THR A 24 -3.53 -10.95 3.93
CA THR A 24 -2.91 -9.81 3.24
C THR A 24 -3.14 -9.84 1.73
N GLY A 25 -3.23 -11.04 1.13
CA GLY A 25 -3.59 -11.24 -0.27
C GLY A 25 -5.04 -10.83 -0.56
N VAL A 26 -5.99 -11.14 0.33
CA VAL A 26 -7.38 -10.68 0.21
C VAL A 26 -7.45 -9.16 0.26
N ILE A 27 -6.74 -8.50 1.18
CA ILE A 27 -6.68 -7.04 1.24
C ILE A 27 -6.13 -6.46 -0.07
N SER A 28 -5.04 -7.05 -0.58
CA SER A 28 -4.43 -6.62 -1.85
C SER A 28 -5.37 -6.81 -3.05
N ALA A 29 -6.11 -7.91 -3.10
CA ALA A 29 -7.11 -8.16 -4.14
C ALA A 29 -8.28 -7.15 -4.09
N CYS A 30 -8.57 -6.59 -2.91
CA CYS A 30 -9.57 -5.55 -2.72
C CYS A 30 -9.04 -4.12 -2.90
N ALA A 31 -7.79 -3.91 -3.33
CA ALA A 31 -7.17 -2.59 -3.39
C ALA A 31 -7.99 -1.53 -4.15
N ASP A 32 -8.57 -1.88 -5.31
CA ASP A 32 -9.38 -0.93 -6.08
C ASP A 32 -10.66 -0.51 -5.33
N LEU A 33 -11.28 -1.41 -4.55
CA LEU A 33 -12.44 -1.08 -3.71
C LEU A 33 -12.03 -0.17 -2.56
N ILE A 34 -10.88 -0.44 -1.93
CA ILE A 34 -10.34 0.36 -0.83
C ILE A 34 -10.00 1.77 -1.33
N ILE A 35 -9.35 1.88 -2.48
CA ILE A 35 -9.02 3.16 -3.11
C ILE A 35 -10.30 3.91 -3.53
N ALA A 36 -11.31 3.21 -4.05
CA ALA A 36 -12.61 3.82 -4.37
C ALA A 36 -13.30 4.37 -3.12
N ALA A 37 -13.26 3.64 -1.99
CA ALA A 37 -13.79 4.11 -0.71
C ALA A 37 -13.05 5.37 -0.23
N TRP A 38 -11.70 5.37 -0.26
CA TRP A 38 -10.89 6.56 0.06
C TRP A 38 -11.22 7.76 -0.82
N ARG A 39 -11.38 7.52 -2.13
CA ARG A 39 -11.72 8.59 -3.08
C ARG A 39 -13.07 9.21 -2.77
N ASN A 40 -14.08 8.37 -2.53
CA ASN A 40 -15.46 8.83 -2.34
C ASN A 40 -15.67 9.55 -1.00
N ASP A 41 -14.81 9.28 -0.01
CA ASP A 41 -14.87 9.87 1.32
C ASP A 41 -13.79 10.96 1.50
N THR A 42 -12.56 10.54 1.80
CA THR A 42 -11.47 11.44 2.19
C THR A 42 -11.06 12.41 1.08
N LEU A 43 -10.89 11.92 -0.16
CA LEU A 43 -10.52 12.80 -1.28
C LEU A 43 -11.64 13.79 -1.60
N THR A 44 -12.89 13.32 -1.66
CA THR A 44 -14.07 14.19 -1.86
C THR A 44 -14.13 15.30 -0.82
N ALA A 45 -13.88 14.98 0.46
CA ALA A 45 -13.88 15.97 1.53
C ALA A 45 -12.78 17.02 1.35
N MET A 46 -11.56 16.60 0.96
CA MET A 46 -10.43 17.52 0.72
C MET A 46 -10.67 18.48 -0.45
N VAL A 47 -11.42 18.05 -1.47
CA VAL A 47 -11.67 18.85 -2.67
C VAL A 47 -13.05 19.50 -2.67
N ALA A 48 -13.81 19.39 -1.59
CA ALA A 48 -15.13 20.00 -1.44
C ALA A 48 -15.16 21.51 -1.79
N PRO A 49 -14.15 22.33 -1.44
CA PRO A 49 -14.11 23.75 -1.83
C PRO A 49 -14.05 24.00 -3.35
N TYR A 50 -13.66 22.99 -4.13
CA TYR A 50 -13.46 23.07 -5.58
C TYR A 50 -14.61 22.45 -6.40
N ARG A 51 -15.69 21.99 -5.75
CA ARG A 51 -16.80 21.26 -6.40
C ARG A 51 -17.44 22.04 -7.56
N ASP A 52 -17.61 23.35 -7.38
CA ASP A 52 -18.24 24.25 -8.35
C ASP A 52 -17.23 25.18 -9.04
N ALA A 53 -15.93 24.90 -8.89
CA ALA A 53 -14.89 25.68 -9.54
C ALA A 53 -14.94 25.49 -11.06
N PRO A 54 -14.72 26.55 -11.86
CA PRO A 54 -14.71 26.43 -13.31
C PRO A 54 -13.53 25.57 -13.77
N PRO A 55 -13.67 24.72 -14.80
CA PRO A 55 -12.59 23.89 -15.29
C PRO A 55 -11.32 24.68 -15.59
N LEU A 56 -10.16 24.10 -15.24
CA LEU A 56 -8.87 24.74 -15.51
C LEU A 56 -8.61 24.83 -17.01
N THR A 57 -8.31 26.04 -17.49
CA THR A 57 -7.90 26.28 -18.88
C THR A 57 -6.39 26.25 -19.07
N ARG A 58 -5.64 26.39 -17.98
CA ARG A 58 -4.18 26.33 -17.95
C ARG A 58 -3.70 25.70 -16.65
N LEU A 59 -2.68 24.85 -16.77
CA LEU A 59 -1.97 24.29 -15.62
C LEU A 59 -0.67 25.06 -15.38
N ALA A 60 -0.36 25.30 -14.10
CA ALA A 60 0.95 25.77 -13.68
C ALA A 60 2.01 24.69 -13.93
N PRO A 61 3.28 25.09 -14.20
CA PRO A 61 4.35 24.12 -14.44
C PRO A 61 4.58 23.21 -13.23
N ALA A 62 4.70 21.91 -13.48
CA ALA A 62 4.92 20.88 -12.45
C ALA A 62 6.35 20.87 -11.85
N THR A 63 7.19 21.87 -12.16
CA THR A 63 8.64 21.86 -11.85
C THR A 63 8.96 21.96 -10.36
N ARG A 64 8.04 22.49 -9.54
CA ARG A 64 8.26 22.73 -8.10
C ARG A 64 7.46 21.82 -7.17
N LEU A 65 6.67 20.88 -7.72
CA LEU A 65 5.72 20.09 -6.92
C LEU A 65 6.41 19.26 -5.84
N LEU A 66 7.56 18.66 -6.16
CA LEU A 66 8.31 17.83 -5.22
C LEU A 66 8.90 18.67 -4.08
N ASP A 67 9.34 19.89 -4.36
CA ASP A 67 9.90 20.79 -3.35
C ASP A 67 8.80 21.28 -2.41
N ILE A 68 7.68 21.74 -2.98
CA ILE A 68 6.49 22.14 -2.22
C ILE A 68 6.01 21.00 -1.30
N ALA A 69 5.95 19.77 -1.82
CA ALA A 69 5.49 18.63 -1.04
C ALA A 69 6.46 18.25 0.10
N ARG A 70 7.77 18.38 -0.11
CA ARG A 70 8.77 18.16 0.95
C ARG A 70 8.70 19.20 2.05
N ASP A 71 8.41 20.45 1.71
CA ASP A 71 8.30 21.55 2.68
C ASP A 71 7.14 21.32 3.68
N VAL A 72 6.03 20.73 3.22
CA VAL A 72 4.84 20.49 4.06
C VAL A 72 4.77 19.10 4.69
N ALA A 73 5.57 18.14 4.22
CA ALA A 73 5.63 16.78 4.75
C ALA A 73 7.10 16.38 5.08
N PRO A 74 7.74 17.04 6.06
CA PRO A 74 9.14 16.75 6.42
C PRO A 74 9.29 15.31 6.94
N GLY A 75 10.39 14.67 6.57
CA GLY A 75 10.66 13.27 6.93
C GLY A 75 9.95 12.23 6.06
N MET A 76 9.17 12.67 5.06
CA MET A 76 8.59 11.82 4.02
C MET A 76 9.32 12.03 2.68
N ASN A 77 9.22 11.05 1.79
CA ASN A 77 9.79 11.10 0.45
C ASN A 77 8.67 11.07 -0.60
N PRO A 78 8.73 11.87 -1.67
CA PRO A 78 7.79 11.73 -2.78
C PRO A 78 7.91 10.35 -3.42
N ASP A 79 6.78 9.71 -3.71
CA ASP A 79 6.72 8.43 -4.41
C ASP A 79 6.26 8.62 -5.86
N PHE A 80 5.10 9.26 -6.07
CA PHE A 80 4.61 9.61 -7.39
C PHE A 80 3.76 10.88 -7.39
N ILE A 81 3.56 11.46 -8.57
CA ILE A 81 2.68 12.62 -8.80
C ILE A 81 1.48 12.16 -9.63
N ALA A 82 0.29 12.39 -9.12
CA ALA A 82 -0.96 12.25 -9.84
C ALA A 82 -1.40 13.61 -10.38
N PHE A 83 -1.52 13.70 -11.71
CA PHE A 83 -1.93 14.91 -12.41
C PHE A 83 -3.45 15.14 -12.26
N PRO A 84 -3.91 16.38 -12.51
CA PRO A 84 -5.33 16.68 -12.52
C PRO A 84 -6.14 15.72 -13.39
N GLY A 85 -7.31 15.30 -12.90
CA GLY A 85 -8.24 14.39 -13.60
C GLY A 85 -7.87 12.90 -13.57
N THR A 86 -6.77 12.53 -12.91
CA THR A 86 -6.42 11.11 -12.72
C THR A 86 -7.17 10.49 -11.54
N ARG A 87 -7.16 9.14 -11.44
CA ARG A 87 -7.84 8.41 -10.35
C ARG A 87 -7.35 8.76 -8.94
N PHE A 88 -6.19 9.41 -8.82
CA PHE A 88 -5.56 9.74 -7.54
C PHE A 88 -5.54 11.26 -7.28
N SER A 89 -6.24 12.05 -8.09
CA SER A 89 -6.39 13.48 -7.89
C SER A 89 -7.79 13.97 -8.27
N SER A 90 -8.01 15.28 -8.17
CA SER A 90 -9.19 15.97 -8.70
C SER A 90 -8.85 16.69 -9.99
N GLU A 91 -9.84 17.28 -10.65
CA GLU A 91 -9.63 18.12 -11.85
C GLU A 91 -8.81 19.39 -11.58
N HIS A 92 -8.59 19.75 -10.30
CA HIS A 92 -7.98 21.02 -9.91
C HIS A 92 -6.60 20.91 -9.25
N HIS A 93 -6.11 19.69 -9.02
CA HIS A 93 -4.92 19.49 -8.18
C HIS A 93 -3.87 18.65 -8.86
N TYR A 94 -2.61 18.97 -8.57
CA TYR A 94 -1.55 17.98 -8.55
C TYR A 94 -1.56 17.31 -7.18
N SER A 95 -1.65 15.98 -7.14
CA SER A 95 -1.51 15.23 -5.89
C SER A 95 -0.13 14.58 -5.84
N VAL A 96 0.73 15.02 -4.92
CA VAL A 96 2.02 14.36 -4.67
C VAL A 96 1.82 13.35 -3.55
N PHE A 97 1.98 12.06 -3.84
CA PHE A 97 1.88 11.02 -2.83
C PHE A 97 3.23 10.84 -2.16
N MET A 98 3.26 11.11 -0.86
CA MET A 98 4.45 11.04 -0.02
C MET A 98 4.45 9.70 0.71
N LYS A 99 5.58 8.99 0.73
CA LYS A 99 5.79 7.80 1.56
C LYS A 99 6.64 8.10 2.79
N GLY A 100 6.45 7.34 3.86
CA GLY A 100 7.24 7.52 5.07
C GLY A 100 8.75 7.26 4.86
N GLY A 101 9.58 7.95 5.63
CA GLY A 101 11.05 7.90 5.50
C GLY A 101 11.73 6.66 6.09
N THR A 102 10.98 5.73 6.68
CA THR A 102 11.54 4.50 7.29
C THR A 102 11.06 3.25 6.57
N HIS A 103 11.76 2.12 6.73
CA HIS A 103 11.33 0.84 6.16
C HIS A 103 9.87 0.50 6.52
N LEU A 104 9.48 0.68 7.79
CA LEU A 104 8.14 0.38 8.28
C LEU A 104 7.05 1.25 7.63
N THR A 105 7.37 2.49 7.27
CA THR A 105 6.39 3.48 6.77
C THR A 105 6.49 3.71 5.26
N SER A 106 7.41 3.01 4.59
CA SER A 106 7.71 3.19 3.17
C SER A 106 6.57 2.80 2.22
N HIS A 107 5.58 2.04 2.70
CA HIS A 107 4.37 1.67 1.97
C HIS A 107 3.13 2.48 2.36
N LEU A 108 3.29 3.47 3.26
CA LEU A 108 2.19 4.31 3.73
C LEU A 108 2.18 5.64 2.98
N LEU A 109 1.13 5.89 2.21
CA LEU A 109 1.06 7.02 1.28
C LEU A 109 0.17 8.15 1.80
N THR A 110 0.76 9.33 2.03
CA THR A 110 0.08 10.57 2.41
C THR A 110 0.00 11.49 1.18
N PRO A 111 -1.20 11.82 0.68
CA PRO A 111 -1.34 12.72 -0.46
C PRO A 111 -1.20 14.18 -0.04
N VAL A 112 -0.38 14.95 -0.75
CA VAL A 112 -0.31 16.41 -0.68
C VAL A 112 -1.00 16.98 -1.91
N LEU A 113 -2.12 17.67 -1.71
CA LEU A 113 -2.86 18.33 -2.78
C LEU A 113 -2.32 19.75 -2.98
N ILE A 114 -1.93 20.02 -4.23
CA ILE A 114 -1.37 21.30 -4.67
C ILE A 114 -2.28 21.82 -5.77
N ASP A 115 -2.83 23.02 -5.60
CA ASP A 115 -3.67 23.67 -6.60
C ASP A 115 -2.90 23.80 -7.93
N ALA A 116 -3.49 23.28 -9.00
CA ALA A 116 -2.81 23.15 -10.28
C ALA A 116 -2.71 24.48 -11.05
N SER A 117 -3.27 25.58 -10.53
CA SER A 117 -3.18 26.92 -11.12
C SER A 117 -2.23 27.85 -10.35
N THR A 118 -2.23 27.77 -9.03
CA THR A 118 -1.48 28.67 -8.13
C THR A 118 -0.27 28.01 -7.49
N LEU A 119 -0.17 26.69 -7.53
CA LEU A 119 0.82 25.88 -6.80
C LEU A 119 0.77 26.05 -5.27
N GLN A 120 -0.36 26.52 -4.73
CA GLN A 120 -0.59 26.54 -3.28
C GLN A 120 -0.97 25.16 -2.77
N VAL A 121 -0.46 24.78 -1.59
CA VAL A 121 -0.90 23.56 -0.91
C VAL A 121 -2.29 23.81 -0.34
N THR A 122 -3.26 23.00 -0.77
CA THR A 122 -4.67 23.13 -0.37
C THR A 122 -5.03 22.15 0.72
N ALA A 123 -4.43 20.96 0.71
CA ALA A 123 -4.61 19.94 1.74
C ALA A 123 -3.40 19.02 1.84
N VAL A 124 -3.14 18.53 3.05
CA VAL A 124 -2.31 17.35 3.29
C VAL A 124 -3.25 16.29 3.85
N GLY A 125 -3.49 15.25 3.08
CA GLY A 125 -4.51 14.26 3.40
C GLY A 125 -4.11 13.38 4.56
N GLU A 126 -5.03 13.20 5.50
CA GLU A 126 -4.89 12.16 6.51
C GLU A 126 -5.05 10.78 5.87
N ARG A 127 -4.41 9.77 6.47
CA ARG A 127 -4.47 8.38 6.04
C ARG A 127 -5.50 7.63 6.87
N PRO A 128 -6.66 7.24 6.32
CA PRO A 128 -7.59 6.37 7.03
C PRO A 128 -6.93 5.02 7.33
N TRP A 129 -7.31 4.40 8.45
CA TRP A 129 -6.72 3.13 8.90
C TRP A 129 -6.77 2.01 7.85
N TYR A 130 -7.77 2.01 6.97
CA TYR A 130 -7.92 1.00 5.93
C TYR A 130 -6.92 1.19 4.78
N MET A 131 -6.47 2.43 4.52
CA MET A 131 -5.36 2.71 3.59
C MET A 131 -4.03 2.25 4.19
N ASP A 132 -3.86 2.38 5.50
CA ASP A 132 -2.69 1.85 6.20
C ASP A 132 -2.70 0.31 6.19
N ALA A 133 -3.85 -0.33 6.43
CA ALA A 133 -4.00 -1.77 6.31
C ALA A 133 -3.65 -2.27 4.90
N MET A 134 -4.13 -1.57 3.86
CA MET A 134 -3.76 -1.87 2.46
C MET A 134 -2.25 -1.70 2.23
N GLY A 135 -1.68 -0.56 2.64
CA GLY A 135 -0.25 -0.27 2.48
C GLY A 135 0.64 -1.30 3.19
N MET A 136 0.28 -1.72 4.41
CA MET A 136 1.02 -2.75 5.16
C MET A 136 0.76 -4.18 4.67
N SER A 137 -0.36 -4.43 4.00
CA SER A 137 -0.66 -5.78 3.49
C SER A 137 0.37 -6.22 2.44
N GLN A 138 0.83 -5.30 1.58
CA GLN A 138 1.82 -5.62 0.55
C GLN A 138 3.13 -6.15 1.12
N PRO A 139 3.84 -5.43 2.02
CA PRO A 139 5.10 -5.94 2.55
C PRO A 139 4.93 -7.24 3.33
N LEU A 140 3.82 -7.41 4.07
CA LEU A 140 3.55 -8.66 4.78
C LEU A 140 3.22 -9.82 3.85
N HIS A 141 2.61 -9.57 2.69
CA HIS A 141 2.33 -10.58 1.68
C HIS A 141 3.61 -11.00 0.94
N PHE A 142 4.37 -10.02 0.44
CA PHE A 142 5.54 -10.24 -0.41
C PHE A 142 6.84 -10.48 0.36
N GLY A 143 6.89 -10.14 1.65
CA GLY A 143 8.09 -10.33 2.49
C GLY A 143 9.25 -9.40 2.13
N ASP A 144 8.99 -8.21 1.58
CA ASP A 144 10.02 -7.30 1.05
C ASP A 144 10.49 -6.20 2.02
N TYR A 145 9.93 -6.15 3.23
CA TYR A 145 10.27 -5.13 4.26
C TYR A 145 11.56 -5.40 5.04
N GLY A 146 11.98 -6.66 5.14
CA GLY A 146 13.18 -7.06 5.90
C GLY A 146 14.42 -7.35 5.04
N GLY A 147 14.38 -6.98 3.75
CA GLY A 147 15.50 -7.20 2.83
C GLY A 147 15.83 -8.68 2.58
N MET A 148 17.12 -9.00 2.40
CA MET A 148 17.56 -10.35 2.04
C MET A 148 17.24 -11.43 3.10
N PRO A 149 17.42 -11.19 4.42
CA PRO A 149 17.03 -12.16 5.44
C PRO A 149 15.55 -12.55 5.35
N MET A 150 14.68 -11.57 5.09
CA MET A 150 13.24 -11.83 4.94
C MET A 150 12.94 -12.70 3.73
N LYS A 151 13.59 -12.44 2.60
CA LYS A 151 13.45 -13.26 1.39
C LYS A 151 13.89 -14.71 1.61
N ILE A 152 14.97 -14.92 2.35
CA ILE A 152 15.44 -16.27 2.72
C ILE A 152 14.43 -16.97 3.61
N LEU A 153 13.89 -16.27 4.60
CA LEU A 153 12.83 -16.81 5.47
C LEU A 153 11.58 -17.19 4.65
N TRP A 154 11.12 -16.30 3.75
CA TRP A 154 9.96 -16.56 2.88
C TRP A 154 10.20 -17.78 2.00
N ALA A 155 11.35 -17.85 1.32
CA ALA A 155 11.70 -19.00 0.47
C ALA A 155 11.74 -20.30 1.28
N THR A 156 12.23 -20.25 2.52
CA THR A 156 12.25 -21.42 3.41
C THR A 156 10.83 -21.86 3.78
N LEU A 157 9.96 -20.92 4.18
CA LEU A 157 8.56 -21.21 4.51
C LEU A 157 7.79 -21.75 3.30
N ASP A 158 8.12 -21.29 2.09
CA ASP A 158 7.53 -21.76 0.85
C ASP A 158 7.94 -23.22 0.56
N VAL A 159 9.23 -23.55 0.69
CA VAL A 159 9.74 -24.94 0.57
C VAL A 159 9.11 -25.84 1.62
N LEU A 160 9.01 -25.38 2.88
CA LEU A 160 8.36 -26.13 3.95
C LEU A 160 6.87 -26.36 3.64
N THR A 161 6.19 -25.39 3.05
CA THR A 161 4.79 -25.53 2.64
C THR A 161 4.64 -26.60 1.56
N ILE A 162 5.54 -26.63 0.55
CA ILE A 162 5.58 -27.69 -0.46
C ILE A 162 5.79 -29.07 0.18
N ILE A 163 6.71 -29.18 1.15
CA ILE A 163 6.95 -30.43 1.90
C ILE A 163 5.70 -30.86 2.67
N VAL A 164 5.01 -29.93 3.34
CA VAL A 164 3.76 -30.21 4.08
C VAL A 164 2.66 -30.67 3.12
N LEU A 165 2.48 -30.03 1.98
CA LEU A 165 1.50 -30.44 0.97
C LEU A 165 1.79 -31.85 0.46
N GLY A 166 3.05 -32.13 0.08
CA GLY A 166 3.45 -33.46 -0.39
C GLY A 166 3.32 -34.55 0.67
N SER A 167 3.75 -34.25 1.91
CA SER A 167 3.63 -35.19 3.03
C SER A 167 2.19 -35.41 3.45
N GLY A 168 1.31 -34.41 3.34
CA GLY A 168 -0.12 -34.54 3.57
C GLY A 168 -0.81 -35.47 2.57
N VAL A 169 -0.51 -35.32 1.27
CA VAL A 169 -1.00 -36.24 0.24
C VAL A 169 -0.51 -37.67 0.50
N TYR A 170 0.77 -37.84 0.83
CA TYR A 170 1.33 -39.15 1.15
C TYR A 170 0.64 -39.81 2.36
N LEU A 171 0.51 -39.06 3.46
CA LEU A 171 -0.15 -39.51 4.69
C LEU A 171 -1.65 -39.78 4.51
N TRP A 172 -2.28 -39.18 3.52
CA TRP A 172 -3.68 -39.44 3.20
C TRP A 172 -3.87 -40.75 2.43
N VAL A 173 -2.90 -41.12 1.60
CA VAL A 173 -2.96 -42.33 0.75
C VAL A 173 -2.51 -43.60 1.50
N VAL A 174 -1.54 -43.48 2.41
CA VAL A 174 -0.91 -44.60 3.12
C VAL A 174 -1.45 -44.73 4.54
#